data_AF-A0A6B3GR51-F1
#
_entry.id   AF-A0A6B3GR51-F1
#
_cell.length_a   1.000
_cell.length_b   1.000
_cell.length_c   1.000
_cell.angle_alpha   90.00
_cell.angle_beta   90.00
_cell.angle_gamma   90.00
#
_symmetry.space_group_name_H-M   'P 1'
#
loop_
_entity.id
_entity.type
_entity.pdbx_description
1 polymer ?
#
loop_
_entity_poly.entity_id
_entity_poly.type
_entity_poly.pdbx_seq_one_letter_code
_entity_poly.pdbx_strand_id
1 'polypeptide(L)' 'NTVTLESEALLAGRHKAYGGELVRLSVAHAVPVGGFTGWRQAMPVTQWSVTKPSSSDVRSHMGDRR' A
#
# COMPACT_ATOMS: atom_id res chain seq x y z
N ASN A 1 -2.43 -5.78 3.05
CA ASN A 1 -1.17 -6.54 2.95
C ASN A 1 -1.35 -7.63 1.93
N THR A 2 -0.64 -7.50 0.81
CA THR A 2 -0.80 -8.37 -0.34
C THR A 2 0.52 -9.03 -0.64
N VAL A 3 0.48 -10.35 -0.86
CA VAL A 3 1.68 -11.16 -1.07
C VAL A 3 1.59 -12.01 -2.36
N THR A 4 0.45 -12.01 -3.05
CA THR A 4 0.27 -12.76 -4.32
C THR A 4 0.26 -11.81 -5.53
N LEU A 5 0.68 -12.32 -6.69
CA LEU A 5 0.72 -11.56 -7.94
C LEU A 5 -0.67 -11.02 -8.34
N GLU A 6 -1.72 -11.81 -8.16
CA GLU A 6 -3.10 -11.45 -8.49
C GLU A 6 -3.58 -10.28 -7.62
N SER A 7 -3.25 -10.34 -6.34
CA SER A 7 -3.59 -9.28 -5.41
C SER A 7 -2.74 -8.02 -5.68
N GLU A 8 -1.49 -8.16 -6.12
CA GLU A 8 -0.65 -7.01 -6.52
C GLU A 8 -1.20 -6.34 -7.78
N ALA A 9 -1.64 -7.11 -8.77
CA ALA A 9 -2.31 -6.60 -9.96
C ALA A 9 -3.59 -5.83 -9.58
N LEU A 10 -4.36 -6.34 -8.61
CA LEU A 10 -5.56 -5.66 -8.10
C LEU A 10 -5.22 -4.34 -7.40
N LEU A 11 -4.15 -4.29 -6.60
CA LEU A 11 -3.68 -3.05 -5.97
C LEU A 11 -3.19 -2.04 -7.00
N ALA A 12 -2.41 -2.48 -7.99
CA ALA A 12 -1.93 -1.62 -9.07
C ALA A 12 -3.09 -1.03 -9.89
N GLY A 13 -4.12 -1.85 -10.19
CA GLY A 13 -5.33 -1.39 -10.87
C GLY A 13 -6.12 -0.36 -10.08
N ARG A 14 -6.27 -0.57 -8.76
CA ARG A 14 -6.97 0.38 -7.88
C ARG A 14 -6.18 1.68 -7.66
N HIS A 15 -4.86 1.58 -7.49
CA HIS A 15 -3.98 2.74 -7.43
C HIS A 15 -4.07 3.57 -8.73
N LYS A 16 -4.08 2.92 -9.90
CA LYS A 16 -4.28 3.63 -11.17
C LYS A 16 -5.64 4.34 -11.25
N ALA A 17 -6.69 3.74 -10.69
CA ALA A 17 -8.04 4.29 -10.74
C ALA A 17 -8.30 5.42 -9.74
N TYR A 18 -7.70 5.33 -8.54
CA TYR A 18 -8.03 6.23 -7.42
C TYR A 18 -6.83 7.03 -6.89
N GLY A 19 -5.65 6.88 -7.49
CA GLY A 19 -4.42 7.50 -7.02
C GLY A 19 -3.99 6.95 -5.64
N GLY A 20 -3.43 7.83 -4.81
CA GLY A 20 -2.88 7.47 -3.51
C GLY A 20 -1.42 7.03 -3.59
N GLU A 21 -0.97 6.27 -2.60
CA GLU A 21 0.41 5.84 -2.46
C GLU A 21 0.48 4.31 -2.45
N LEU A 22 1.35 3.75 -3.28
CA LEU A 22 1.63 2.31 -3.34
C LEU A 22 3.06 2.05 -2.87
N VAL A 23 3.22 1.26 -1.82
CA VAL A 23 4.51 0.94 -1.20
C VAL A 23 4.68 -0.57 -1.11
N ARG A 24 5.90 -1.05 -1.37
CA ARG A 24 6.30 -2.45 -1.13
C ARG A 24 7.35 -2.51 -0.03
N LEU A 25 7.05 -3.24 1.03
CA LEU A 25 7.86 -3.35 2.24
C LEU A 25 8.52 -4.72 2.30
N SER A 26 9.84 -4.73 2.50
CA SER A 26 10.64 -5.93 2.70
C SER A 26 11.34 -5.83 4.05
N VAL A 27 11.16 -6.84 4.90
CA VAL A 27 11.76 -6.90 6.24
C VAL A 27 12.57 -8.19 6.34
N ALA A 28 13.68 -8.14 7.06
CA ALA A 28 14.48 -9.30 7.38
C ALA A 28 14.76 -9.35 8.88
N HIS A 29 14.82 -10.56 9.42
CA HIS A 29 15.16 -10.81 10.82
C HIS A 29 16.52 -11.49 10.92
N ALA A 30 17.31 -11.07 11.90
CA ALA A 30 18.56 -11.73 12.24
C ALA A 30 18.27 -13.14 12.75
N VAL A 31 18.97 -14.14 12.23
CA VAL A 31 18.82 -15.55 12.61
C VAL A 31 20.20 -16.22 12.72
N PRO A 32 20.37 -17.20 13.62
CA PRO A 32 21.59 -17.98 13.67
C PRO A 32 21.81 -18.78 12.37
N VAL A 33 23.05 -18.82 11.90
CA VAL A 33 23.51 -19.64 10.77
C VAL A 33 24.85 -20.26 11.16
N GLY A 34 24.81 -21.49 11.69
CA GLY A 34 25.99 -22.09 12.32
C GLY A 34 26.47 -21.22 13.49
N GLY A 35 27.76 -20.84 13.47
CA GLY A 35 28.38 -19.95 14.47
C GLY A 35 28.22 -18.45 14.21
N PHE A 36 27.48 -18.04 13.17
CA PHE A 36 27.31 -16.63 12.78
C PHE A 36 25.84 -16.20 12.83
N THR A 37 25.61 -14.91 12.60
CA THR A 37 24.26 -14.35 12.41
C THR A 37 24.07 -14.00 10.94
N GLY A 38 23.01 -14.55 10.34
CA GLY A 38 22.56 -14.21 8.98
C GLY A 38 21.20 -13.52 9.00
N TRP A 39 20.74 -13.08 7.84
CA TRP A 39 19.42 -12.47 7.67
C TRP A 39 18.46 -13.44 6.99
N ARG A 40 17.29 -13.68 7.60
CA ARG A 40 16.17 -14.37 6.97
C ARG A 40 15.16 -13.33 6.48
N GLN A 41 14.99 -13.25 5.17
CA GLN A 41 13.99 -12.35 4.58
C GLN A 41 12.58 -12.90 4.80
N ALA A 42 11.66 -12.02 5.20
CA ALA A 42 10.24 -12.29 5.16
C ALA A 42 9.70 -12.10 3.75
N MET A 43 8.53 -12.69 3.49
CA MET A 43 7.81 -12.44 2.24
C MET A 43 7.42 -10.94 2.17
N PRO A 44 7.77 -10.23 1.08
CA PRO A 44 7.48 -8.82 0.97
C PRO A 44 5.98 -8.55 0.90
N VAL A 45 5.57 -7.40 1.43
CA VAL A 45 4.17 -6.99 1.51
C VAL A 45 3.96 -5.73 0.69
N THR A 46 2.99 -5.77 -0.21
CA THR A 46 2.52 -4.57 -0.92
C THR A 46 1.33 -3.95 -0.20
N GLN A 47 1.39 -2.63 0.02
CA GLN A 47 0.37 -1.81 0.68
C GLN A 47 -0.01 -0.64 -0.21
N TRP A 48 -1.31 -0.39 -0.31
CA TRP A 48 -1.87 0.78 -0.98
C TRP A 48 -2.65 1.62 0.02
N SER A 49 -2.38 2.93 0.05
CA SER A 49 -3.06 3.91 0.89
C SER A 49 -3.74 4.96 0.03
N VAL A 50 -5.01 5.25 0.30
CA VAL A 50 -5.79 6.24 -0.44
C VAL A 50 -6.74 6.95 0.51
N THR A 51 -6.92 8.26 0.31
CA THR A 51 -7.92 9.03 1.04
C THR A 51 -9.19 9.11 0.20
N LYS A 52 -10.32 8.68 0.77
CA LYS A 52 -11.63 8.87 0.14
C LYS A 52 -12.01 10.35 0.28
N PRO A 53 -12.50 11.02 -0.77
CA PRO A 53 -12.99 12.39 -0.65
C PRO A 53 -14.09 12.45 0.44
N SER A 54 -13.98 13.44 1.33
CA SER A 54 -14.92 13.57 2.43
C SER A 54 -16.26 14.08 1.90
N SER A 55 -17.36 13.68 2.53
CA SER A 55 -18.70 14.14 2.13
C SER A 55 -18.91 15.65 2.33
N SER A 56 -18.04 16.31 3.10
CA SER A 56 -17.98 17.77 3.25
C SER A 56 -17.40 18.49 2.03
N ASP A 57 -16.49 17.88 1.27
CA ASP A 57 -15.89 18.49 0.08
C ASP A 57 -16.89 18.63 -1.08
N VAL A 58 -17.89 17.75 -1.13
CA VAL A 58 -18.94 17.76 -2.16
C VAL A 58 -19.91 18.94 -1.98
N ARG A 59 -20.11 19.45 -0.75
CA ARG A 59 -21.03 20.55 -0.47
C ARG A 59 -20.46 21.93 -0.80
N SER A 60 -19.14 22.09 -0.74
CA SER A 60 -18.45 23.35 -1.02
C SER A 60 -18.49 23.73 -2.51
N HIS A 61 -18.60 22.75 -3.41
CA HIS A 61 -18.62 22.98 -4.87
C HIS A 61 -20.01 23.36 -5.42
N MET A 62 -21.07 23.26 -4.62
CA MET A 62 -22.46 23.55 -5.03
C MET A 62 -22.98 24.88 -4.47
N GLY A 63 -22.23 25.56 -3.60
CA GLY A 63 -22.60 26.83 -2.99
C GLY A 63 -22.20 28.09 -3.77
N ASP A 64 -21.36 27.95 -4.81
CA ASP A 64 -20.76 29.06 -5.55
C ASP A 64 -21.30 29.14 -6.99
N ARG A 65 -22.61 29.34 -7.11
CA ARG A 65 -23.30 29.74 -8.35
C ARG A 65 -24.45 30.70 -8.01
N ARG A 66 -24.10 31.90 -7.53
CA ARG A 66 -24.99 33.07 -7.55
C ARG A 66 -24.28 34.23 -8.23
#